data_AF-C0QUI1-F1
#
_entry.id   AF-C0QUI1-F1
#
_cell.length_a   1.000
_cell.length_b   1.000
_cell.length_c   1.000
_cell.angle_alpha   90.00
_cell.angle_beta   90.00
_cell.angle_gamma   90.00
#
_symmetry.space_group_name_H-M   'P 1'
#
loop_
_entity.id
_entity.type
_entity.pdbx_description
1 polymer ?
#
loop_
_entity_poly.entity_id
_entity_poly.type
_entity_poly.pdbx_seq_one_letter_code
_entity_poly.pdbx_strand_id
1 'polypeptide(L)' 'MTREEAIQKLLEIDDEFKSWYEEHQELKWKVHKLDKHYPPDPEIEAEEERLKRRKLYLKDLMETRIREFMSKHQ' A
#
# COMPACT_ATOMS: atom_id res chain seq x y z
N MET A 1 6.73 -0.74 -21.89
CA MET A 1 7.09 -1.21 -20.53
C MET A 1 5.83 -1.75 -19.87
N THR A 2 5.87 -2.92 -19.25
CA THR A 2 4.71 -3.45 -18.51
C THR A 2 4.65 -2.85 -17.11
N ARG A 3 3.46 -2.92 -16.50
CA ARG A 3 3.25 -2.41 -15.14
C ARG A 3 4.13 -3.14 -14.11
N GLU A 4 4.34 -4.43 -14.29
CA GLU A 4 5.17 -5.23 -13.39
C GLU A 4 6.64 -4.84 -13.48
N GLU A 5 7.15 -4.60 -14.69
CA GLU A 5 8.51 -4.07 -14.88
C GLU A 5 8.69 -2.68 -14.26
N ALA A 6 7.66 -1.82 -14.34
CA ALA A 6 7.67 -0.51 -13.71
C ALA A 6 7.81 -0.61 -12.19
N ILE A 7 7.04 -1.52 -11.58
CA ILE A 7 7.06 -1.75 -10.14
C ILE A 7 8.43 -2.31 -9.72
N GLN A 8 8.97 -3.30 -10.42
CA GLN A 8 10.29 -3.85 -10.09
C GLN A 8 11.38 -2.78 -10.16
N LYS A 9 11.40 -1.99 -11.24
CA LYS A 9 12.36 -0.89 -11.35
C LYS A 9 12.18 0.15 -10.24
N LEU A 10 10.94 0.55 -9.94
CA LEU A 10 10.66 1.48 -8.85
C LEU A 10 11.11 0.92 -7.49
N LEU A 11 10.94 -0.38 -7.23
CA LEU A 11 11.43 -1.01 -6.00
C LEU A 11 12.96 -1.02 -5.90
N GLU A 12 13.68 -0.98 -7.02
CA GLU A 12 15.14 -0.96 -7.07
C GLU A 12 15.73 0.46 -7.02
N ILE A 13 15.06 1.43 -7.64
CA ILE A 13 15.60 2.80 -7.81
C ILE A 13 14.99 3.81 -6.85
N ASP A 14 13.81 3.52 -6.30
CA ASP A 14 13.00 4.43 -5.50
C ASP A 14 12.76 3.82 -4.11
N ASP A 15 13.65 4.15 -3.17
CA ASP A 15 13.57 3.71 -1.78
C ASP A 15 12.26 4.16 -1.11
N GLU A 16 11.68 5.28 -1.54
CA GLU A 16 10.40 5.77 -1.03
C GLU A 16 9.26 4.87 -1.48
N PHE A 17 9.25 4.49 -2.76
CA PHE A 17 8.30 3.52 -3.30
C PHE A 17 8.42 2.15 -2.61
N LYS A 18 9.65 1.71 -2.34
CA LYS A 18 9.91 0.48 -1.58
C LYS A 18 9.33 0.55 -0.17
N SER A 19 9.55 1.66 0.54
CA SER A 19 8.95 1.88 1.86
C SER A 19 7.41 1.85 1.81
N TRP A 20 6.78 2.48 0.81
CA TRP A 20 5.33 2.42 0.64
C TRP A 20 4.82 1.02 0.37
N TYR A 21 5.56 0.24 -0.43
CA TYR A 21 5.21 -1.14 -0.73
C TYR A 21 5.27 -2.03 0.51
N GLU A 22 6.33 -1.91 1.31
CA GLU A 22 6.49 -2.62 2.58
C GLU A 22 5.40 -2.21 3.59
N GLU A 23 5.16 -0.91 3.78
CA GLU A 23 4.10 -0.39 4.66
C GLU A 23 2.71 -0.90 4.21
N HIS A 24 2.44 -0.92 2.90
CA HIS A 24 1.18 -1.45 2.36
C HIS A 24 0.99 -2.94 2.65
N GLN A 25 2.05 -3.76 2.56
CA GLN A 25 1.99 -5.18 2.92
C GLN A 25 1.77 -5.37 4.43
N GLU A 26 2.46 -4.60 5.26
CA GLU A 26 2.30 -4.65 6.71
C GLU A 26 0.86 -4.27 7.12
N LEU A 27 0.32 -3.19 6.55
CA LEU A 27 -1.06 -2.77 6.80
C LEU A 27 -2.07 -3.82 6.35
N LYS A 28 -1.82 -4.52 5.23
CA LYS A 28 -2.68 -5.62 4.79
C LYS A 28 -2.72 -6.74 5.82
N TRP A 29 -1.59 -7.07 6.44
CA TRP A 29 -1.53 -8.09 7.49
C TRP A 29 -2.18 -7.63 8.79
N LYS A 30 -1.96 -6.37 9.19
CA LYS A 30 -2.62 -5.77 10.36
C LYS A 30 -4.14 -5.75 10.22
N VAL A 31 -4.65 -5.26 9.09
CA VAL A 31 -6.10 -5.27 8.81
C VAL A 31 -6.66 -6.70 8.86
N HIS A 32 -5.97 -7.69 8.25
CA HIS A 32 -6.42 -9.08 8.28
C HIS A 32 -6.43 -9.70 9.69
N LYS A 33 -5.56 -9.24 10.59
CA LYS A 33 -5.57 -9.66 11.99
C LYS A 33 -6.72 -9.05 12.76
N LEU A 34 -7.02 -7.77 12.53
CA LEU A 34 -8.09 -7.05 13.21
C LEU A 34 -9.47 -7.56 12.78
N ASP A 35 -9.64 -7.91 11.50
CA ASP A 35 -10.86 -8.51 10.93
C ASP A 35 -11.27 -9.85 11.59
N LYS A 36 -10.37 -10.50 12.34
CA LYS A 36 -10.65 -11.74 13.08
C LYS A 36 -11.06 -11.53 14.53
N HIS A 37 -11.11 -10.30 15.02
CA HIS A 37 -11.49 -10.03 16.40
C HIS A 37 -13.01 -10.16 16.59
N TYR A 38 -13.40 -11.07 17.49
CA TYR A 38 -14.75 -11.17 18.01
C TYR A 38 -14.70 -11.26 19.54
N PRO A 39 -15.49 -10.48 20.30
CA PRO A 39 -16.48 -9.50 19.84
C PRO A 39 -15.87 -8.24 19.19
N PRO A 40 -16.63 -7.54 18.32
CA PRO A 40 -16.19 -6.27 17.73
C PRO A 40 -16.06 -5.22 18.83
N ASP A 41 -14.83 -4.75 19.04
CA ASP A 41 -14.53 -3.62 19.91
C ASP A 41 -14.57 -2.33 19.07
N PRO A 42 -15.36 -1.31 19.44
CA PRO A 42 -15.42 -0.04 18.72
C PRO A 42 -14.06 0.64 18.52
N GLU A 43 -13.11 0.46 19.44
CA GLU A 43 -11.74 0.98 19.29
C GLU A 43 -10.97 0.22 18.20
N ILE A 44 -11.17 -1.10 18.10
CA ILE A 44 -10.56 -1.97 17.09
C ILE A 44 -11.15 -1.67 15.71
N GLU A 45 -12.46 -1.48 15.59
CA GLU A 45 -13.11 -1.09 14.32
C GLU A 45 -12.61 0.28 13.83
N ALA A 46 -12.49 1.25 14.73
CA ALA A 46 -11.96 2.57 14.38
C ALA A 46 -10.50 2.50 13.89
N GLU A 47 -9.68 1.66 14.51
CA GLU A 47 -8.31 1.43 14.08
C GLU A 47 -8.26 0.67 12.73
N GLU A 48 -9.11 -0.33 12.53
CA GLU A 48 -9.21 -1.05 11.25
C GLU A 48 -9.58 -0.11 10.10
N GLU A 49 -10.56 0.77 10.30
CA GLU A 49 -10.94 1.79 9.32
C GLU A 49 -9.81 2.79 9.04
N ARG A 50 -9.06 3.19 10.06
CA ARG A 50 -7.85 4.01 9.88
C ARG A 50 -6.79 3.29 9.04
N LEU A 51 -6.52 2.02 9.32
CA LEU A 51 -5.55 1.22 8.59
C LEU A 51 -6.00 0.96 7.15
N LYS A 52 -7.29 0.72 6.91
CA LYS A 52 -7.87 0.63 5.55
C LYS A 52 -7.67 1.92 4.77
N ARG A 53 -7.94 3.08 5.37
CA ARG A 53 -7.71 4.38 4.72
C ARG A 53 -6.25 4.61 4.41
N ARG A 54 -5.34 4.28 5.34
CA ARG A 54 -3.89 4.39 5.13
C ARG A 54 -3.42 3.47 4.00
N LYS A 55 -3.91 2.23 3.96
CA LYS A 55 -3.63 1.28 2.89
C LYS A 55 -4.10 1.80 1.52
N LEU A 56 -5.30 2.37 1.45
CA LEU A 56 -5.82 2.97 0.23
C LEU A 56 -4.94 4.14 -0.23
N TYR A 57 -4.54 5.01 0.70
CA TYR A 57 -3.63 6.12 0.41
C TYR A 57 -2.28 5.66 -0.16
N LEU A 58 -1.64 4.65 0.45
CA LEU A 58 -0.39 4.09 -0.08
C LEU A 58 -0.58 3.49 -1.47
N LYS A 59 -1.70 2.81 -1.72
CA LYS A 59 -2.03 2.28 -3.05
C LYS A 59 -2.12 3.42 -4.07
N ASP A 60 -2.77 4.53 -3.74
CA ASP A 60 -2.92 5.67 -4.65
C ASP A 60 -1.58 6.37 -4.91
N LEU A 61 -0.72 6.50 -3.88
CA LEU A 61 0.66 6.99 -4.04
C LEU A 61 1.48 6.09 -4.98
N MET A 62 1.45 4.77 -4.76
CA MET A 62 2.14 3.82 -5.62
C MET A 62 1.62 3.88 -7.06
N GLU A 63 0.31 3.93 -7.28
CA GLU A 63 -0.29 4.06 -8.61
C GLU A 63 0.15 5.33 -9.32
N THR A 64 0.17 6.45 -8.60
CA THR A 64 0.63 7.74 -9.13
C THR A 64 2.09 7.62 -9.55
N ARG A 65 2.94 7.04 -8.70
CA ARG A 65 4.35 6.88 -8.98
C ARG A 65 4.63 5.95 -10.17
N ILE A 66 3.89 4.84 -10.25
CA ILE A 66 3.95 3.91 -11.39
C ILE A 66 3.55 4.62 -12.68
N ARG A 67 2.47 5.43 -12.66
CA ARG A 67 2.04 6.19 -13.83
C ARG A 67 3.07 7.23 -14.26
N GLU A 68 3.64 7.97 -13.31
CA GLU A 68 4.72 8.92 -13.59
C GLU A 68 5.93 8.24 -14.21
N PHE A 69 6.34 7.10 -13.64
CA PHE A 69 7.48 6.33 -14.14
C PHE A 69 7.22 5.79 -15.55
N MET A 70 6.05 5.20 -15.78
CA MET A 70 5.65 4.74 -17.11
C MET A 70 5.58 5.89 -18.12
N SER A 71 5.07 7.05 -17.74
CA SER A 71 5.00 8.22 -18.61
C SER A 71 6.36 8.80 -18.96
N LYS A 72 7.34 8.74 -18.05
CA LYS A 72 8.73 9.18 -18.31
C LYS A 72 9.53 8.19 -19.17
N HIS A 73 9.12 6.93 -19.19
CA HIS A 73 9.75 5.84 -19.94
C HIS A 73 8.89 5.35 -21.13
N GLN A 74 7.97 6.20 -21.59
CA GLN A 74 7.10 5.96 -22.75
C GLN A 74 7.77 6.42 -24.06
#